data_AF-A0A1H6CXY4-F1
#
_entry.id   AF-A0A1H6CXY4-F1
#
_cell.length_a   1.000
_cell.length_b   1.000
_cell.length_c   1.000
_cell.angle_alpha   90.00
_cell.angle_beta   90.00
_cell.angle_gamma   90.00
#
_symmetry.space_group_name_H-M   'P 1'
#
loop_
_entity.id
_entity.type
_entity.pdbx_description
1 polymer ?
#
loop_
_entity_poly.entity_id
_entity_poly.type
_entity_poly.pdbx_seq_one_letter_code
_entity_poly.pdbx_strand_id
1 'polypeptide(L)'
;MTGVEFPLLGLPQWPGPRGPRISSRADGVLRAVVHSYGQPGGRRAPALVIAQTIPGSGPEPSPATLRNLLLAPDRPSQPEEASRAQETVTITGMACACTRIQWSDPRIDDVGFTWRGYQVRVSSWEHPLEDAFFASLGVL
;
A
#
# COMPACT_ATOMS: atom_id res chain seq x y z
N MET A 1 2.91 -20.41 -22.96
CA MET A 1 2.25 -19.30 -22.27
C MET A 1 3.34 -18.44 -21.67
N THR A 2 3.63 -17.30 -22.30
CA THR A 2 4.54 -16.29 -21.77
C THR A 2 3.96 -15.77 -20.46
N GLY A 3 4.66 -16.00 -19.34
CA GLY A 3 4.23 -15.52 -18.04
C GLY A 3 4.07 -14.00 -18.11
N VAL A 4 2.90 -13.49 -17.76
CA VAL A 4 2.72 -12.05 -17.59
C VAL A 4 3.65 -11.65 -16.45
N GLU A 5 4.68 -10.87 -16.78
CA GLU A 5 5.54 -10.27 -15.77
C GLU A 5 4.67 -9.33 -14.93
N PHE A 6 4.57 -9.59 -13.63
CA PHE A 6 3.81 -8.79 -12.69
C PHE A 6 4.81 -7.97 -11.87
N PRO A 7 5.25 -6.79 -12.36
CA PRO A 7 6.23 -5.97 -11.67
C PRO A 7 5.61 -5.49 -10.35
N LEU A 8 6.24 -5.86 -9.26
CA LEU A 8 5.69 -5.62 -7.93
C LEU A 8 6.33 -4.38 -7.33
N LEU A 9 5.52 -3.35 -7.04
CA LEU A 9 6.02 -2.14 -6.41
C LEU A 9 6.20 -2.35 -4.90
N GLY A 10 7.35 -1.92 -4.37
CA GLY A 10 7.62 -2.00 -2.94
C GLY A 10 8.81 -1.16 -2.52
N LEU A 11 9.34 -1.46 -1.33
CA LEU A 11 10.51 -0.81 -0.75
C LEU A 11 11.68 -1.81 -0.68
N PRO A 12 12.62 -1.78 -1.63
CA PRO A 12 13.75 -2.71 -1.65
C PRO A 12 14.68 -2.57 -0.43
N GLN A 13 14.82 -1.34 0.08
CA GLN A 13 15.76 -0.98 1.15
C GLN A 13 15.10 -0.85 2.54
N TRP A 14 13.94 -1.49 2.75
CA TRP A 14 13.25 -1.38 4.04
C TRP A 14 14.05 -2.08 5.16
N PRO A 15 14.37 -1.39 6.27
CA PRO A 15 15.26 -1.94 7.31
C PRO A 15 14.58 -2.97 8.23
N GLY A 16 13.25 -3.05 8.22
CA GLY A 16 12.47 -3.93 9.09
C GLY A 16 12.01 -5.23 8.42
N PRO A 17 11.31 -6.11 9.15
CA PRO A 17 10.79 -7.34 8.58
C PRO A 17 9.76 -7.04 7.48
N ARG A 18 9.84 -7.80 6.38
CA ARG A 18 8.89 -7.77 5.26
C ARG A 18 8.13 -9.09 5.18
N GLY A 19 6.81 -9.03 5.12
CA GLY A 19 5.95 -10.21 4.95
C GLY A 19 5.02 -10.04 3.75
N PRO A 20 5.16 -10.84 2.68
CA PRO A 20 4.17 -10.88 1.61
C PRO A 20 2.93 -11.67 2.05
N ARG A 21 1.75 -11.16 1.72
CA ARG A 21 0.49 -11.90 1.72
C ARG A 21 -0.14 -11.78 0.34
N ILE A 22 -0.35 -12.92 -0.29
CA ILE A 22 -0.99 -13.03 -1.59
C ILE A 22 -2.48 -13.22 -1.34
N SER A 23 -3.33 -12.36 -1.90
CA SER A 23 -4.78 -12.53 -1.84
C SER A 23 -5.32 -13.06 -3.17
N SER A 24 -5.73 -14.33 -3.18
CA SER A 24 -6.42 -14.98 -4.29
C SER A 24 -7.93 -15.06 -4.04
N ARG A 25 -8.72 -15.14 -5.11
CA ARG A 25 -10.11 -15.60 -5.01
C ARG A 25 -10.14 -17.12 -4.79
N ALA A 26 -11.32 -17.61 -4.39
CA ALA A 26 -11.63 -19.04 -4.35
C ALA A 26 -11.47 -19.75 -5.71
N ASP A 27 -11.49 -19.02 -6.83
CA ASP A 27 -11.24 -19.53 -8.19
C ASP A 27 -9.74 -19.60 -8.56
N GLY A 28 -8.83 -19.26 -7.63
CA GLY A 28 -7.39 -19.29 -7.85
C GLY A 28 -6.82 -18.04 -8.53
N VAL A 29 -7.65 -17.05 -8.91
CA VAL A 29 -7.17 -15.82 -9.56
C VAL A 29 -6.61 -14.85 -8.50
N LEU A 30 -5.36 -14.46 -8.67
CA LEU A 30 -4.69 -13.42 -7.87
C LEU A 30 -5.40 -12.07 -8.09
N ARG A 31 -5.91 -11.45 -7.03
CA ARG A 31 -6.52 -10.11 -7.11
C ARG A 31 -5.58 -9.00 -6.70
N ALA A 32 -4.77 -9.28 -5.69
CA ALA A 32 -3.79 -8.33 -5.20
C ALA A 32 -2.63 -9.04 -4.51
N VAL A 33 -1.46 -8.44 -4.64
CA VAL A 33 -0.32 -8.73 -3.77
C VAL A 33 -0.27 -7.67 -2.69
N VAL A 34 -0.16 -8.09 -1.43
CA VAL A 34 -0.10 -7.19 -0.27
C VAL A 34 1.21 -7.43 0.48
N HIS A 35 1.97 -6.37 0.71
CA HIS A 35 3.20 -6.39 1.50
C HIS A 35 3.01 -5.63 2.79
N SER A 36 3.39 -6.26 3.89
CA SER A 36 3.45 -5.62 5.20
C SER A 36 4.91 -5.41 5.59
N TYR A 37 5.22 -4.19 6.02
CA TYR A 37 6.55 -3.75 6.43
C TYR A 37 6.48 -3.38 7.91
N GLY A 38 7.18 -4.12 8.78
CA GLY A 38 7.25 -3.84 10.22
C GLY A 38 8.36 -2.86 10.56
N GLN A 39 8.31 -2.23 11.74
CA GLN A 39 9.42 -1.41 12.23
C GLN A 39 10.61 -2.29 12.70
N PRO A 40 11.87 -1.86 12.48
CA PRO A 40 13.03 -2.51 13.08
C PRO A 40 12.92 -2.53 14.62
N GLY A 41 13.08 -3.70 15.24
CA GLY A 41 13.00 -3.85 16.71
C GLY A 41 11.61 -3.59 17.33
N GLY A 42 10.57 -3.40 16.52
CA GLY A 42 9.24 -2.98 16.96
C GLY A 42 8.23 -4.11 17.23
N ARG A 43 7.01 -3.71 17.62
CA ARG A 43 5.84 -4.57 17.81
C ARG A 43 5.51 -5.38 16.54
N ARG A 44 4.76 -6.49 16.68
CA ARG A 44 4.32 -7.37 15.57
C ARG A 44 3.44 -6.71 14.48
N ALA A 45 3.08 -5.44 14.63
CA ALA A 45 2.19 -4.73 13.70
C ALA A 45 2.98 -4.07 12.54
N PRO A 46 2.40 -4.03 11.33
CA PRO A 46 3.03 -3.33 10.21
C PRO A 46 3.07 -1.81 10.44
N ALA A 47 4.19 -1.16 10.12
CA ALA A 47 4.27 0.29 9.99
C ALA A 47 3.66 0.76 8.67
N LEU A 48 3.73 -0.08 7.64
CA LEU A 48 3.37 0.25 6.28
C LEU A 48 2.80 -1.00 5.59
N VAL A 49 1.77 -0.80 4.80
CA VAL A 49 1.17 -1.83 3.95
C VAL A 49 1.05 -1.29 2.53
N ILE A 50 1.56 -2.05 1.56
CA ILE A 50 1.41 -1.75 0.13
C ILE A 50 0.57 -2.86 -0.49
N ALA A 51 -0.50 -2.51 -1.19
CA ALA A 51 -1.29 -3.46 -1.96
C ALA A 51 -1.31 -3.05 -3.44
N GLN A 52 -1.10 -4.01 -4.32
CA GLN A 52 -1.13 -3.82 -5.77
C GLN A 52 -2.09 -4.81 -6.41
N THR A 53 -3.12 -4.32 -7.12
CA THR A 53 -4.05 -5.19 -7.86
C THR A 53 -3.60 -5.43 -9.29
N ILE A 54 -4.04 -6.56 -9.85
CA ILE A 54 -3.85 -6.86 -11.26
C ILE A 54 -4.85 -6.04 -12.09
N PRO A 55 -4.46 -5.48 -13.26
CA PRO A 55 -5.40 -4.83 -14.16
C PRO A 55 -6.58 -5.74 -14.47
N GLY A 56 -7.80 -5.23 -14.33
CA GLY A 56 -9.04 -5.98 -14.58
C GLY A 56 -9.49 -6.93 -13.47
N SER A 57 -8.80 -7.03 -12.32
CA SER A 57 -9.16 -7.98 -11.25
C SER A 57 -10.22 -7.50 -10.26
N GLY A 58 -10.78 -6.31 -10.44
CA GLY A 58 -11.86 -5.76 -9.61
C GLY A 58 -11.49 -4.43 -8.91
N PRO A 59 -12.25 -4.02 -7.88
CA PRO A 59 -12.13 -2.69 -7.29
C PRO A 59 -10.78 -2.47 -6.58
N GLU A 60 -10.49 -1.19 -6.33
CA GLU A 60 -9.29 -0.69 -5.63
C GLU A 60 -9.03 -1.46 -4.32
N PRO A 61 -7.77 -1.77 -3.96
CA PRO A 61 -7.43 -2.59 -2.78
C PRO A 61 -7.75 -1.93 -1.42
N SER A 62 -8.27 -0.70 -1.43
CA SER A 62 -8.63 0.18 -0.31
C SER A 62 -8.99 -0.53 1.02
N PRO A 63 -9.98 -1.46 1.10
CA PRO A 63 -10.37 -2.00 2.40
C PRO A 63 -9.32 -2.96 2.99
N ALA A 64 -8.53 -3.63 2.16
CA ALA A 64 -7.60 -4.68 2.62
C ALA A 64 -6.29 -4.10 3.16
N THR A 65 -5.77 -3.04 2.54
CA THR A 65 -4.53 -2.37 2.96
C THR A 65 -4.67 -1.75 4.34
N LEU A 66 -5.70 -0.91 4.51
CA LEU A 66 -5.98 -0.26 5.77
C LEU A 66 -6.35 -1.27 6.87
N ARG A 67 -7.20 -2.27 6.56
CA ARG A 67 -7.52 -3.32 7.53
C ARG A 67 -6.27 -4.03 8.04
N ASN A 68 -5.35 -4.41 7.15
CA ASN A 68 -4.10 -5.07 7.55
C ASN A 68 -3.20 -4.16 8.38
N LEU A 69 -3.17 -2.86 8.07
CA LEU A 69 -2.49 -1.88 8.89
C LEU A 69 -3.10 -1.85 10.31
N LEU A 70 -4.43 -1.84 10.43
CA LEU A 70 -5.12 -1.67 11.71
C LEU A 70 -5.27 -2.96 12.55
N LEU A 71 -4.68 -4.10 12.14
CA LEU A 71 -4.72 -5.36 12.92
C LEU A 71 -3.93 -5.32 14.25
N ALA A 72 -3.53 -4.13 14.72
CA ALA A 72 -2.80 -3.94 15.97
C ALA A 72 -3.76 -3.52 17.10
N PRO A 73 -3.54 -4.00 18.34
CA PRO A 73 -4.47 -3.75 19.46
C PRO A 73 -4.54 -2.29 19.91
N ASP A 74 -3.55 -1.47 19.55
CA ASP A 74 -3.42 -0.05 19.88
C ASP A 74 -3.93 0.90 18.78
N ARG A 75 -4.50 0.35 17.71
CA ARG A 75 -4.97 1.10 16.55
C ARG A 75 -6.50 1.16 16.52
N PRO A 76 -7.09 2.24 15.96
CA PRO A 76 -8.54 2.33 15.80
C PRO A 76 -9.03 1.18 14.91
N SER A 77 -10.13 0.54 15.31
CA SER A 77 -10.73 -0.54 14.52
C SER A 77 -11.44 -0.03 13.27
N GLN A 78 -11.94 1.21 13.32
CA GLN A 78 -12.71 1.87 12.27
C GLN A 78 -12.39 3.38 12.26
N PRO A 79 -11.28 3.81 11.66
CA PRO A 79 -11.02 5.23 11.49
C PRO A 79 -12.02 5.82 10.49
N GLU A 80 -12.45 7.05 10.73
CA GLU A 80 -13.32 7.81 9.83
C GLU A 80 -12.47 8.60 8.82
N GLU A 81 -12.87 8.61 7.55
CA GLU A 81 -12.28 9.47 6.51
C GLU A 81 -12.66 10.93 6.82
N ALA A 82 -11.65 11.78 7.06
CA ALA A 82 -11.84 13.20 7.33
C ALA A 82 -11.89 14.02 6.04
N SER A 83 -11.01 13.71 5.08
CA SER A 83 -10.97 14.39 3.78
C SER A 83 -10.26 13.55 2.72
N ARG A 84 -10.38 13.99 1.46
CA ARG A 84 -9.71 13.39 0.31
C ARG A 84 -9.22 14.47 -0.64
N ALA A 85 -7.97 14.32 -1.08
CA ALA A 85 -7.32 15.24 -2.01
C ALA A 85 -6.74 14.50 -3.22
N GLN A 86 -6.73 15.18 -4.37
CA GLN A 86 -5.96 14.75 -5.54
C GLN A 86 -4.60 15.43 -5.51
N GLU A 87 -3.55 14.64 -5.67
CA GLU A 87 -2.16 15.08 -5.65
C GLU A 87 -1.40 14.43 -6.81
N THR A 88 -0.15 14.84 -7.02
CA THR A 88 0.75 14.19 -7.96
C THR A 88 2.03 13.83 -7.24
N VAL A 89 2.44 12.57 -7.36
CA VAL A 89 3.67 12.03 -6.76
C VAL A 89 4.56 11.46 -7.86
N THR A 90 5.88 11.47 -7.64
CA THR A 90 6.81 10.87 -8.59
C THR A 90 7.23 9.49 -8.11
N ILE A 91 6.97 8.48 -8.95
CA ILE A 91 7.24 7.07 -8.64
C ILE A 91 8.08 6.48 -9.76
N THR A 92 9.26 5.96 -9.44
CA THR A 92 10.20 5.41 -10.45
C THR A 92 10.48 6.38 -11.61
N GLY A 93 10.54 7.69 -11.31
CA GLY A 93 10.75 8.75 -12.29
C GLY A 93 9.52 9.15 -13.12
N MET A 94 8.34 8.59 -12.85
CA MET A 94 7.09 8.94 -13.53
C MET A 94 6.17 9.73 -12.60
N ALA A 95 5.57 10.80 -13.12
CA ALA A 95 4.50 11.50 -12.42
C ALA A 95 3.23 10.63 -12.41
N CYS A 96 2.69 10.38 -11.22
CA CYS A 96 1.47 9.61 -11.00
C CYS A 96 0.46 10.50 -10.28
N ALA A 97 -0.73 10.65 -10.88
CA ALA A 97 -1.87 11.20 -10.16
C ALA A 97 -2.23 10.24 -9.01
N CYS A 98 -2.41 10.79 -7.82
CA CYS A 98 -2.76 10.03 -6.64
C CYS A 98 -3.92 10.67 -5.88
N THR A 99 -4.62 9.83 -5.14
CA THR A 99 -5.66 10.21 -4.20
C THR A 99 -5.12 9.98 -2.79
N ARG A 100 -4.96 11.05 -2.02
CA ARG A 100 -4.63 10.98 -0.59
C ARG A 100 -5.90 11.05 0.22
N ILE A 101 -6.03 10.18 1.21
CA ILE A 101 -7.11 10.19 2.18
C ILE A 101 -6.54 10.61 3.52
N GLN A 102 -7.08 11.70 4.05
CA GLN A 102 -6.81 12.11 5.42
C GLN A 102 -7.83 11.42 6.32
N TRP A 103 -7.34 10.73 7.34
CA TRP A 103 -8.17 10.07 8.34
C TRP A 103 -8.32 10.95 9.58
N SER A 104 -9.38 10.70 10.35
CA SER A 104 -9.61 11.28 11.68
C SER A 104 -8.46 11.03 12.65
N ASP A 105 -7.75 9.91 12.50
CA ASP A 105 -6.49 9.64 13.21
C ASP A 105 -5.30 10.12 12.35
N PRO A 106 -4.58 11.18 12.75
CA PRO A 106 -3.50 11.76 11.95
C PRO A 106 -2.27 10.84 11.84
N ARG A 107 -2.23 9.74 12.60
CA ARG A 107 -1.20 8.72 12.48
C ARG A 107 -1.37 7.86 11.24
N ILE A 108 -2.55 7.87 10.61
CA ILE A 108 -2.84 7.10 9.40
C ILE A 108 -2.60 7.99 8.18
N ASP A 109 -1.70 7.57 7.31
CA ASP A 109 -1.56 8.12 5.97
C ASP A 109 -1.96 7.05 4.95
N ASP A 110 -2.68 7.44 3.89
CA ASP A 110 -3.25 6.49 2.93
C ASP A 110 -3.35 7.12 1.54
N VAL A 111 -2.60 6.56 0.60
CA VAL A 111 -2.47 7.08 -0.76
C VAL A 111 -2.73 5.97 -1.77
N GLY A 112 -3.69 6.22 -2.67
CA GLY A 112 -3.99 5.38 -3.83
C GLY A 112 -3.49 6.03 -5.13
N PHE A 113 -2.92 5.24 -6.05
CA PHE A 113 -2.49 5.71 -7.36
C PHE A 113 -2.46 4.60 -8.39
N THR A 114 -2.38 4.98 -9.67
CA THR A 114 -2.14 4.05 -10.77
C THR A 114 -0.67 4.11 -11.18
N TRP A 115 0.03 2.98 -11.16
CA TRP A 115 1.42 2.86 -11.62
C TRP A 115 1.52 1.76 -12.66
N ARG A 116 1.98 2.09 -13.87
CA ARG A 116 2.10 1.16 -15.02
C ARG A 116 0.82 0.35 -15.32
N GLY A 117 -0.36 0.94 -15.06
CA GLY A 117 -1.66 0.29 -15.23
C GLY A 117 -2.15 -0.54 -14.04
N TYR A 118 -1.32 -0.72 -13.00
CA TYR A 118 -1.68 -1.39 -11.75
C TYR A 118 -2.24 -0.38 -10.75
N GLN A 119 -3.34 -0.72 -10.05
CA GLN A 119 -3.80 0.09 -8.93
C GLN A 119 -2.97 -0.27 -7.71
N VAL A 120 -2.38 0.75 -7.09
CA VAL A 120 -1.56 0.61 -5.89
C VAL A 120 -2.19 1.44 -4.79
N ARG A 121 -2.22 0.89 -3.58
CA ARG A 121 -2.60 1.60 -2.36
C ARG A 121 -1.52 1.39 -1.33
N VAL A 122 -1.11 2.49 -0.70
CA VAL A 122 -0.12 2.51 0.36
C VAL A 122 -0.80 3.10 1.59
N SER A 123 -0.84 2.33 2.68
CA SER A 123 -1.34 2.83 3.96
C SER A 123 -0.24 2.68 5.01
N SER A 124 -0.06 3.68 5.85
CA SER A 124 0.99 3.70 6.86
C SER A 124 0.47 4.17 8.22
N TRP A 125 1.22 3.82 9.26
CA TRP A 125 1.01 4.22 10.64
C TRP A 125 2.24 4.94 11.16
N GLU A 126 2.11 6.21 11.54
CA GLU A 126 3.19 7.08 12.03
C GLU A 126 4.40 7.11 11.08
N HIS A 127 4.14 6.97 9.78
CA HIS A 127 5.16 6.96 8.74
C HIS A 127 4.68 7.78 7.52
N PRO A 128 4.95 9.10 7.49
CA PRO A 128 4.46 9.98 6.43
C PRO A 128 4.78 9.46 5.03
N LEU A 129 3.81 9.54 4.11
CA LEU A 129 3.94 9.19 2.70
C LEU A 129 4.26 10.47 1.91
N GLU A 130 5.47 10.98 2.08
CA GLU A 130 5.99 12.18 1.42
C GLU A 130 6.79 11.85 0.15
N ASP A 131 7.26 12.87 -0.57
CA ASP A 131 8.01 12.69 -1.83
C ASP A 131 9.21 11.76 -1.70
N ALA A 132 9.95 11.85 -0.59
CA ALA A 132 11.09 10.98 -0.32
C ALA A 132 10.68 9.50 -0.21
N PHE A 133 9.50 9.21 0.35
CA PHE A 133 8.95 7.87 0.39
C PHE A 133 8.66 7.36 -1.02
N PHE A 134 7.95 8.15 -1.84
CA PHE A 134 7.58 7.73 -3.20
C PHE A 134 8.81 7.57 -4.11
N ALA A 135 9.83 8.40 -3.93
CA ALA A 135 11.11 8.27 -4.61
C ALA A 135 11.87 6.99 -4.24
N SER A 136 11.64 6.44 -3.05
CA SER A 136 12.26 5.18 -2.59
C SER A 136 11.54 3.93 -3.09
N LEU A 137 10.34 4.06 -3.68
CA LEU A 137 9.62 2.93 -4.26
C LEU A 137 10.34 2.39 -5.49
N GLY A 138 10.46 1.06 -5.55
CA GLY A 138 11.10 0.35 -6.65
C GLY A 138 10.42 -0.98 -6.96
N VAL A 139 10.80 -1.59 -8.07
CA VAL A 139 10.36 -2.95 -8.42
C VAL A 139 11.08 -3.95 -7.53
N LEU A 140 10.33 -4.88 -6.94
CA LEU A 140 10.82 -5.98 -6.10
C LEU A 140 11.22 -7.23 -6.89
#